data_AF-A0A4R0S307-F1
#
_entry.id   AF-A0A4R0S307-F1
#
_cell.length_a   1.000
_cell.length_b   1.000
_cell.length_c   1.000
_cell.angle_alpha   90.00
_cell.angle_beta   90.00
_cell.angle_gamma   90.00
#
_symmetry.space_group_name_H-M   'P 1'
#
loop_
_entity.id
_entity.type
_entity.pdbx_description
1 polymer ?
#
loop_
_entity_poly.entity_id
_entity_poly.type
_entity_poly.pdbx_seq_one_letter_code
_entity_poly.pdbx_strand_id
1 'polypeptide(L)'
;MQGNIPLYQVGGYRAHTNRDAKTLADILCPSNGGVDLLLGILPCGASYLLLEERPFFRIFRNTRDRPWHSFEFRSLSPIHFDSRETFEAKLDTFVSNKNKKGGQSRDRSKLNKAYTSTDLQFLSPEGKTRAEFELHRVLYRLRRSHLPPQEVFTLPRAIRSRIDTLRLISLSYTLWEKDGRRLDERIRDPKIKDIGWTEFTLPDASNDLRVKSAYHWVIDENKMFFNPGRKRVDFQHGATDTISQVNLATRLQALLSDISPNFMLLVHDQKETLQILSALGVNGPWQDSLHDILGPQKSSSDSRRRSRSPQHDTARDPRQRARSPSSQSPTTQPFIVDLKASFSALKQVYSNVDLTIPKICHDLLLKSNGPNEQCAGNDSVVLGSIWEAMVSGNAIDDQRLARWPNGKLPSVALADEDPTDIKVDPSLEALPAAVDDDDDSDFDPNDVEPVGNQGGVVVEGVIRQPGTANAAPAKDPYEELEDDDDY
;
A
#
# COMPACT_ATOMS: atom_id res chain seq x y z
N MET A 1 -13.97 -5.26 12.99
CA MET A 1 -14.12 -6.53 13.76
C MET A 1 -14.07 -6.20 15.25
N GLN A 2 -14.88 -6.82 16.11
CA GLN A 2 -14.94 -6.43 17.53
C GLN A 2 -14.56 -7.58 18.46
N GLY A 3 -13.70 -7.26 19.42
CA GLY A 3 -13.28 -8.18 20.47
C GLY A 3 -11.78 -8.38 20.47
N ASN A 4 -11.23 -8.48 21.68
CA ASN A 4 -9.87 -8.94 21.85
C ASN A 4 -9.84 -10.47 21.62
N ILE A 5 -9.58 -10.90 20.39
CA ILE A 5 -9.59 -12.31 20.01
C ILE A 5 -8.14 -12.82 20.07
N PRO A 6 -7.85 -13.84 20.90
CA PRO A 6 -6.53 -14.47 20.92
C PRO A 6 -6.28 -15.27 19.65
N LEU A 7 -5.15 -14.98 18.99
CA LEU A 7 -4.72 -15.55 17.73
C LEU A 7 -3.35 -16.22 17.90
N TYR A 8 -3.22 -17.43 17.36
CA TYR A 8 -2.00 -18.23 17.44
C TYR A 8 -1.40 -18.40 16.05
N GLN A 9 -0.11 -18.09 15.92
CA GLN A 9 0.62 -18.25 14.68
C GLN A 9 1.02 -19.71 14.45
N VAL A 10 0.64 -20.25 13.30
CA VAL A 10 0.77 -21.68 13.00
C VAL A 10 2.21 -22.08 12.65
N GLY A 11 2.91 -21.28 11.85
CA GLY A 11 4.26 -21.58 11.35
C GLY A 11 5.10 -20.33 11.08
N GLY A 12 6.36 -20.53 10.70
CA GLY A 12 7.29 -19.45 10.36
C GLY A 12 8.01 -18.80 11.55
N TYR A 13 8.41 -17.54 11.39
CA TYR A 13 9.16 -16.79 12.39
C TYR A 13 8.36 -16.57 13.69
N ARG A 14 8.85 -17.08 14.83
CA ARG A 14 8.17 -17.03 16.14
C ARG A 14 6.78 -17.69 16.14
N ALA A 15 6.63 -18.78 15.39
CA ALA A 15 5.42 -19.60 15.46
C ALA A 15 5.13 -20.09 16.88
N HIS A 16 3.84 -20.25 17.21
CA HIS A 16 3.39 -20.83 18.48
C HIS A 16 3.45 -22.36 18.49
N THR A 17 3.94 -22.94 17.39
CA THR A 17 4.16 -24.38 17.21
C THR A 17 5.63 -24.61 16.84
N ASN A 18 6.19 -25.73 17.30
CA ASN A 18 7.55 -26.16 16.97
C ASN A 18 7.55 -27.27 15.89
N ARG A 19 6.53 -27.28 15.03
CA ARG A 19 6.37 -28.29 13.98
C ARG A 19 6.92 -27.74 12.66
N ASP A 20 7.48 -28.63 11.84
CA ASP A 20 7.90 -28.27 10.49
C ASP A 20 6.68 -28.10 9.55
N ALA A 21 6.91 -27.50 8.38
CA ALA A 21 5.85 -27.18 7.43
C ALA A 21 5.05 -28.43 7.02
N LYS A 22 5.76 -29.53 6.75
CA LYS A 22 5.15 -30.81 6.36
C LYS A 22 4.25 -31.38 7.47
N THR A 23 4.72 -31.44 8.71
CA THR A 23 3.89 -31.94 9.82
C THR A 23 2.70 -31.03 10.08
N LEU A 24 2.85 -29.70 9.94
CA LEU A 24 1.73 -28.78 10.06
C LEU A 24 0.69 -29.00 8.96
N ALA A 25 1.14 -29.22 7.73
CA ALA A 25 0.27 -29.52 6.61
C ALA A 25 -0.48 -30.85 6.81
N ASP A 26 0.21 -31.89 7.29
CA ASP A 26 -0.42 -33.19 7.62
C ASP A 26 -1.50 -33.06 8.71
N ILE A 27 -1.27 -32.21 9.71
CA ILE A 27 -2.19 -32.03 10.84
C ILE A 27 -3.41 -31.18 10.45
N LEU A 28 -3.19 -30.10 9.67
CA LEU A 28 -4.21 -29.10 9.40
C LEU A 28 -4.99 -29.35 8.10
N CYS A 29 -4.40 -30.04 7.13
CA CYS A 29 -5.03 -30.44 5.88
C CYS A 29 -5.20 -31.97 5.83
N PRO A 30 -6.24 -32.54 6.47
CA PRO A 30 -6.51 -33.98 6.36
C PRO A 30 -6.76 -34.36 4.89
N SER A 31 -6.49 -35.62 4.53
CA SER A 31 -6.23 -36.11 3.15
C SER A 31 -7.22 -35.72 2.03
N ASN A 32 -8.42 -35.25 2.36
CA ASN A 32 -9.47 -34.88 1.41
C ASN A 32 -10.05 -33.47 1.66
N GLY A 33 -9.40 -32.63 2.47
CA GLY A 33 -9.94 -31.32 2.85
C GLY A 33 -8.91 -30.19 2.76
N GLY A 34 -9.39 -29.03 2.34
CA GLY A 34 -8.65 -27.77 2.47
C GLY A 34 -8.63 -27.25 3.92
N VAL A 35 -7.87 -26.19 4.17
CA VAL A 35 -7.83 -25.52 5.47
C VAL A 35 -8.17 -24.04 5.35
N ASP A 36 -9.03 -23.56 6.26
CA ASP A 36 -9.34 -22.16 6.43
C ASP A 36 -8.50 -21.58 7.58
N LEU A 37 -7.74 -20.52 7.28
CA LEU A 37 -6.93 -19.79 8.24
C LEU A 37 -7.23 -18.29 8.17
N LEU A 38 -6.59 -17.54 9.07
CA LEU A 38 -6.55 -16.08 9.03
C LEU A 38 -5.16 -15.63 8.56
N LEU A 39 -5.12 -14.70 7.62
CA LEU A 39 -3.92 -13.96 7.26
C LEU A 39 -3.94 -12.62 8.02
N GLY A 40 -3.00 -12.46 8.96
CA GLY A 40 -2.84 -11.22 9.71
C GLY A 40 -1.70 -10.37 9.16
N ILE A 41 -1.97 -9.08 8.91
CA ILE A 41 -0.97 -8.08 8.52
C ILE A 41 -0.67 -7.17 9.72
N LEU A 42 0.58 -7.15 10.16
CA LEU A 42 1.07 -6.25 11.22
C LEU A 42 1.21 -4.79 10.73
N PRO A 43 1.34 -3.81 11.63
CA PRO A 43 1.61 -2.41 11.28
C PRO A 43 2.81 -2.19 10.34
N CYS A 44 3.88 -2.95 10.52
CA CYS A 44 5.07 -2.90 9.64
C CYS A 44 4.83 -3.53 8.25
N GLY A 45 3.70 -4.22 8.06
CA GLY A 45 3.35 -4.93 6.84
C GLY A 45 3.71 -6.41 6.85
N ALA A 46 4.39 -6.93 7.87
CA ALA A 46 4.66 -8.36 7.97
C ALA A 46 3.35 -9.17 8.06
N SER A 47 3.31 -10.31 7.39
CA SER A 47 2.15 -11.19 7.30
C SER A 47 2.37 -12.50 8.06
N TYR A 48 1.30 -13.05 8.65
CA TYR A 48 1.35 -14.32 9.37
C TYR A 48 0.07 -15.13 9.18
N LEU A 49 0.19 -16.47 9.18
CA LEU A 49 -0.94 -17.39 9.19
C LEU A 49 -1.35 -17.72 10.63
N LEU A 50 -2.61 -17.47 10.94
CA LEU A 50 -3.15 -17.47 12.29
C LEU A 50 -4.34 -18.42 12.40
N LEU A 51 -4.50 -18.99 13.59
CA LEU A 51 -5.70 -19.69 14.04
C LEU A 51 -6.30 -18.97 15.26
N GLU A 52 -7.63 -18.99 15.34
CA GLU A 52 -8.32 -18.65 16.59
C GLU A 52 -7.99 -19.67 17.69
N GLU A 53 -8.06 -19.24 18.94
CA GLU A 53 -7.71 -20.04 20.11
C GLU A 53 -8.40 -21.41 20.20
N ARG A 54 -9.71 -21.48 19.95
CA ARG A 54 -10.48 -22.73 20.07
C ARG A 54 -10.03 -23.78 19.04
N PRO A 55 -9.99 -23.50 17.72
CA PRO A 55 -9.39 -24.39 16.73
C PRO A 55 -7.94 -24.75 17.08
N PHE A 56 -7.14 -23.77 17.52
CA PHE A 56 -5.73 -24.00 17.83
C PHE A 56 -5.55 -25.05 18.94
N PHE A 57 -6.20 -24.88 20.10
CA PHE A 57 -6.05 -25.82 21.22
C PHE A 57 -6.70 -27.19 21.00
N ARG A 58 -7.69 -27.28 20.10
CA ARG A 58 -8.25 -28.58 19.68
C ARG A 58 -7.18 -29.44 19.00
N ILE A 59 -6.24 -28.81 18.30
CA ILE A 59 -5.24 -29.45 17.45
C ILE A 59 -3.91 -29.53 18.19
N PHE A 60 -3.42 -28.41 18.69
CA PHE A 60 -2.15 -28.26 19.37
C PHE A 60 -2.39 -28.17 20.88
N ARG A 61 -2.11 -29.27 21.58
CA ARG A 61 -2.14 -29.27 23.04
C ARG A 61 -0.89 -28.56 23.56
N ASN A 62 -1.07 -27.67 24.53
CA ASN A 62 -0.01 -27.07 25.36
C ASN A 62 1.02 -26.21 24.61
N THR A 63 0.63 -25.03 24.14
CA THR A 63 1.61 -23.95 23.91
C THR A 63 1.77 -23.12 25.19
N ARG A 64 3.00 -22.69 25.48
CA ARG A 64 3.31 -21.76 26.58
C ARG A 64 3.41 -20.31 26.10
N ASP A 65 3.47 -20.12 24.79
CA ASP A 65 3.62 -18.80 24.20
C ASP A 65 2.31 -18.03 24.29
N ARG A 66 2.43 -16.73 24.58
CA ARG A 66 1.27 -15.85 24.70
C ARG A 66 0.69 -15.59 23.31
N PRO A 67 -0.63 -15.76 23.11
CA PRO A 67 -1.24 -15.47 21.82
C PRO A 67 -1.09 -13.98 21.46
N TRP A 68 -1.11 -13.72 20.16
CA TRP A 68 -1.36 -12.41 19.63
C TRP A 68 -2.80 -11.99 19.91
N HIS A 69 -3.02 -10.69 20.04
CA HIS A 69 -4.34 -10.09 20.13
C HIS A 69 -4.74 -9.58 18.76
N SER A 70 -6.00 -9.76 18.37
CA SER A 70 -6.52 -9.30 17.06
C SER A 70 -6.19 -7.82 16.74
N PHE A 71 -6.23 -6.93 17.74
CA PHE A 71 -5.92 -5.50 17.59
C PHE A 71 -4.44 -5.20 17.32
N GLU A 72 -3.54 -6.18 17.46
CA GLU A 72 -2.13 -6.03 17.09
C GLU A 72 -1.92 -6.09 15.56
N PHE A 73 -2.95 -6.50 14.82
CA PHE A 73 -2.95 -6.53 13.36
C PHE A 73 -3.73 -5.35 12.78
N ARG A 74 -3.23 -4.80 11.68
CA ARG A 74 -3.93 -3.77 10.90
C ARG A 74 -5.03 -4.38 10.02
N SER A 75 -4.80 -5.60 9.54
CA SER A 75 -5.78 -6.36 8.77
C SER A 75 -5.76 -7.82 9.19
N LEU A 76 -6.95 -8.41 9.26
CA LEU A 76 -7.18 -9.85 9.38
C LEU A 76 -8.06 -10.24 8.21
N SER A 77 -7.59 -11.13 7.35
CA SER A 77 -8.32 -11.55 6.16
C SER A 77 -8.41 -13.08 6.10
N PRO A 78 -9.51 -13.65 5.57
CA PRO A 78 -9.62 -15.09 5.45
C PRO A 78 -8.74 -15.57 4.31
N ILE A 79 -8.12 -16.72 4.52
CA ILE A 79 -7.34 -17.41 3.51
C ILE A 79 -7.70 -18.90 3.54
N HIS A 80 -7.92 -19.47 2.35
CA HIS A 80 -8.25 -20.87 2.17
C HIS A 80 -7.13 -21.52 1.36
N PHE A 81 -6.78 -22.75 1.70
CA PHE A 81 -5.88 -23.59 0.92
C PHE A 81 -6.63 -24.85 0.51
N ASP A 82 -6.78 -25.06 -0.80
CA ASP A 82 -7.56 -26.19 -1.34
C ASP A 82 -6.87 -27.54 -1.12
N SER A 83 -5.54 -27.53 -0.93
CA SER A 83 -4.73 -28.76 -0.81
C SER A 83 -3.61 -28.62 0.21
N ARG A 84 -3.21 -29.78 0.73
CA ARG A 84 -2.04 -29.93 1.59
C ARG A 84 -0.78 -29.35 0.96
N GLU A 85 -0.56 -29.59 -0.33
CA GLU A 85 0.61 -29.15 -1.09
C GLU A 85 0.67 -27.62 -1.18
N THR A 86 -0.47 -26.97 -1.45
CA THR A 86 -0.53 -25.49 -1.51
C THR A 86 -0.28 -24.85 -0.15
N PHE A 87 -0.74 -25.48 0.94
CA PHE A 87 -0.53 -25.00 2.30
C PHE A 87 0.92 -25.20 2.75
N GLU A 88 1.51 -26.38 2.49
CA GLU A 88 2.93 -26.68 2.77
C GLU A 88 3.85 -25.68 2.05
N ALA A 89 3.63 -25.48 0.75
CA ALA A 89 4.38 -24.51 -0.05
C ALA A 89 4.27 -23.08 0.51
N LYS A 90 3.08 -22.70 1.03
CA LYS A 90 2.90 -21.40 1.67
C LYS A 90 3.69 -21.30 2.99
N LEU A 91 3.66 -22.34 3.83
CA LEU A 91 4.41 -22.37 5.09
C LEU A 91 5.92 -22.22 4.87
N ASP A 92 6.46 -22.84 3.82
CA ASP A 92 7.88 -22.71 3.47
C ASP A 92 8.29 -21.27 3.17
N THR A 93 7.39 -20.44 2.65
CA THR A 93 7.67 -19.01 2.40
C THR A 93 7.83 -18.19 3.68
N PHE A 94 7.34 -18.69 4.82
CA PHE A 94 7.45 -18.06 6.15
C PHE A 94 8.67 -18.54 6.96
N VAL A 95 9.44 -19.51 6.46
CA VAL A 95 10.65 -19.99 7.13
C VAL A 95 11.76 -18.93 7.05
N SER A 96 12.35 -18.61 8.19
CA SER A 96 13.47 -17.65 8.28
C SER A 96 14.80 -18.40 8.21
N ASN A 97 15.56 -18.19 7.11
CA ASN A 97 16.75 -18.99 6.79
C ASN A 97 18.07 -18.49 7.43
N LYS A 98 18.06 -17.52 8.35
CA LYS A 98 19.31 -16.95 8.89
C LYS A 98 19.45 -17.13 10.40
N ASN A 99 20.50 -17.85 10.79
CA ASN A 99 20.97 -17.97 12.17
C ASN A 99 21.47 -16.61 12.68
N LYS A 100 21.10 -16.27 13.91
CA LYS A 100 21.45 -15.01 14.57
C LYS A 100 22.94 -14.99 14.89
N LYS A 101 23.73 -14.12 14.23
CA LYS A 101 24.95 -13.59 14.83
C LYS A 101 24.59 -12.26 15.52
N GLY A 102 24.50 -12.26 16.84
CA GLY A 102 24.53 -11.06 17.70
C GLY A 102 23.36 -10.07 17.69
N GLY A 103 22.44 -10.10 16.72
CA GLY A 103 21.37 -9.09 16.59
C GLY A 103 19.99 -9.45 17.18
N GLN A 104 19.16 -8.42 17.37
CA GLN A 104 17.73 -8.61 17.62
C GLN A 104 17.12 -9.50 16.53
N SER A 105 16.31 -10.46 16.96
CA SER A 105 15.61 -11.39 16.08
C SER A 105 14.71 -10.60 15.11
N ARG A 106 14.98 -10.68 13.80
CA ARG A 106 14.14 -10.10 12.72
C ARG A 106 13.58 -11.20 11.83
N ASP A 107 12.37 -10.99 11.29
CA ASP A 107 11.71 -11.95 10.39
C ASP A 107 12.27 -11.88 8.95
N ARG A 108 13.31 -12.64 8.67
CA ARG A 108 13.92 -12.67 7.33
C ARG A 108 13.28 -13.69 6.39
N SER A 109 12.02 -14.08 6.64
CA SER A 109 11.28 -14.94 5.71
C SER A 109 11.08 -14.27 4.35
N LYS A 110 10.86 -15.08 3.31
CA LYS A 110 10.75 -14.60 1.93
C LYS A 110 9.62 -13.57 1.76
N LEU A 111 8.50 -13.76 2.44
CA LEU A 111 7.34 -12.86 2.38
C LEU A 111 7.52 -11.58 3.19
N ASN A 112 8.28 -11.62 4.29
CA ASN A 112 8.35 -10.51 5.24
C ASN A 112 9.67 -9.72 5.16
N LYS A 113 10.68 -10.16 4.40
CA LYS A 113 11.98 -9.46 4.30
C LYS A 113 11.86 -7.96 3.97
N ALA A 114 10.96 -7.59 3.05
CA ALA A 114 10.77 -6.19 2.68
C ALA A 114 10.01 -5.35 3.72
N TYR A 115 9.42 -5.99 4.72
CA TYR A 115 8.58 -5.37 5.75
C TYR A 115 9.23 -5.46 7.14
N THR A 116 10.45 -5.99 7.24
CA THR A 116 11.17 -6.03 8.52
C THR A 116 11.81 -4.70 8.86
N SER A 117 11.07 -3.87 9.56
CA SER A 117 11.61 -2.85 10.46
C SER A 117 12.16 -3.49 11.74
N THR A 118 12.98 -2.76 12.48
CA THR A 118 13.40 -3.12 13.86
C THR A 118 12.21 -3.22 14.80
N ASP A 119 11.19 -2.40 14.59
CA ASP A 119 9.96 -2.38 15.39
C ASP A 119 8.76 -2.91 14.59
N LEU A 120 8.26 -4.09 14.99
CA LEU A 120 7.09 -4.73 14.38
C LEU A 120 5.79 -3.95 14.59
N GLN A 121 5.73 -3.09 15.61
CA GLN A 121 4.55 -2.29 15.95
C GLN A 121 4.52 -0.93 15.26
N PHE A 122 5.63 -0.51 14.66
CA PHE A 122 5.68 0.72 13.89
C PHE A 122 4.81 0.60 12.64
N LEU A 123 3.89 1.54 12.46
CA LEU A 123 3.04 1.61 11.27
C LEU A 123 3.84 2.20 10.12
N SER A 124 4.33 1.34 9.23
CA SER A 124 4.99 1.79 8.00
C SER A 124 3.95 2.16 6.94
N PRO A 125 4.27 3.09 6.02
CA PRO A 125 3.42 3.37 4.85
C PRO A 125 3.11 2.12 4.03
N GLU A 126 4.12 1.27 3.81
CA GLU A 126 3.99 0.02 3.05
C GLU A 126 3.07 -0.97 3.77
N GLY A 127 3.19 -1.05 5.10
CA GLY A 127 2.36 -1.88 5.94
C GLY A 127 0.92 -1.41 5.98
N LYS A 128 0.69 -0.09 6.03
CA LYS A 128 -0.63 0.51 5.89
C LYS A 128 -1.27 0.12 4.57
N THR A 129 -0.59 0.34 3.44
CA THR A 129 -1.13 0.04 2.11
C THR A 129 -1.36 -1.45 1.87
N ARG A 130 -0.46 -2.32 2.35
CA ARG A 130 -0.65 -3.78 2.29
C ARG A 130 -1.84 -4.23 3.13
N ALA A 131 -2.01 -3.70 4.33
CA ALA A 131 -3.15 -4.00 5.17
C ALA A 131 -4.46 -3.51 4.53
N GLU A 132 -4.46 -2.33 3.93
CA GLU A 132 -5.62 -1.74 3.25
C GLU A 132 -6.07 -2.60 2.06
N PHE A 133 -5.13 -3.07 1.22
CA PHE A 133 -5.41 -4.03 0.15
C PHE A 133 -6.18 -5.26 0.66
N GLU A 134 -5.72 -5.83 1.78
CA GLU A 134 -6.34 -6.99 2.40
C GLU A 134 -7.74 -6.67 2.94
N LEU A 135 -7.95 -5.47 3.50
CA LEU A 135 -9.27 -5.02 3.95
C LEU A 135 -10.25 -4.84 2.78
N HIS A 136 -9.80 -4.39 1.61
CA HIS A 136 -10.63 -4.34 0.41
C HIS A 136 -11.03 -5.75 -0.06
N ARG A 137 -10.14 -6.74 0.01
CA ARG A 137 -10.52 -8.14 -0.25
C ARG A 137 -11.57 -8.63 0.75
N VAL A 138 -11.41 -8.32 2.03
CA VAL A 138 -12.41 -8.68 3.07
C VAL A 138 -13.76 -8.05 2.74
N LEU A 139 -13.79 -6.76 2.38
CA LEU A 139 -15.01 -6.06 1.95
C LEU A 139 -15.68 -6.78 0.76
N TYR A 140 -14.90 -7.11 -0.28
CA TYR A 140 -15.40 -7.81 -1.46
C TYR A 140 -16.01 -9.17 -1.10
N ARG A 141 -15.32 -9.97 -0.28
CA ARG A 141 -15.82 -11.28 0.15
C ARG A 141 -17.04 -11.20 1.06
N LEU A 142 -17.12 -10.19 1.93
CA LEU A 142 -18.30 -9.92 2.77
C LEU A 142 -19.55 -9.63 1.94
N ARG A 143 -19.38 -8.92 0.81
CA ARG A 143 -20.45 -8.57 -0.13
C ARG A 143 -20.92 -9.76 -0.94
N ARG A 144 -20.00 -10.64 -1.37
CA ARG A 144 -20.35 -11.90 -2.04
C ARG A 144 -20.91 -12.99 -1.13
N SER A 145 -20.93 -12.79 0.19
CA SER A 145 -21.29 -13.81 1.19
C SER A 145 -20.40 -15.06 1.11
N HIS A 146 -19.14 -14.90 0.71
CA HIS A 146 -18.16 -15.99 0.59
C HIS A 146 -17.29 -16.16 1.84
N LEU A 147 -17.65 -15.54 2.96
CA LEU A 147 -16.86 -15.67 4.19
C LEU A 147 -17.26 -16.90 4.99
N PRO A 148 -16.28 -17.67 5.51
CA PRO A 148 -16.55 -18.73 6.44
C PRO A 148 -17.15 -18.15 7.74
N PRO A 149 -17.97 -18.93 8.47
CA PRO A 149 -18.54 -18.52 9.74
C PRO A 149 -17.46 -18.53 10.85
N GLN A 150 -16.53 -17.58 10.82
CA GLN A 150 -15.51 -17.39 11.86
C GLN A 150 -15.89 -16.24 12.80
N GLU A 151 -15.51 -16.34 14.08
CA GLU A 151 -15.84 -15.33 15.09
C GLU A 151 -15.19 -13.98 14.74
N VAL A 152 -13.95 -13.99 14.22
CA VAL A 152 -13.23 -12.78 13.78
C VAL A 152 -14.00 -11.99 12.71
N PHE A 153 -14.71 -12.66 11.81
CA PHE A 153 -15.49 -12.01 10.75
C PHE A 153 -16.93 -11.68 11.15
N THR A 154 -17.31 -11.92 12.41
CA THR A 154 -18.61 -11.50 12.92
C THR A 154 -18.61 -9.98 13.06
N LEU A 155 -19.38 -9.32 12.19
CA LEU A 155 -19.52 -7.87 12.19
C LEU A 155 -20.72 -7.45 13.05
N PRO A 156 -20.58 -6.38 13.86
CA PRO A 156 -21.72 -5.72 14.47
C PRO A 156 -22.77 -5.35 13.42
N ARG A 157 -24.06 -5.49 13.77
CA ARG A 157 -25.18 -5.19 12.86
C ARG A 157 -25.09 -3.80 12.21
N ALA A 158 -24.64 -2.80 12.97
CA ALA A 158 -24.43 -1.44 12.46
C ALA A 158 -23.36 -1.38 11.36
N ILE A 159 -22.25 -2.10 11.53
CA ILE A 159 -21.19 -2.18 10.52
C ILE A 159 -21.68 -2.95 9.29
N ARG A 160 -22.40 -4.06 9.49
CA ARG A 160 -23.01 -4.81 8.38
C ARG A 160 -23.96 -3.94 7.57
N SER A 161 -24.85 -3.19 8.23
CA SER A 161 -25.76 -2.25 7.56
C SER A 161 -25.01 -1.16 6.79
N ARG A 162 -23.87 -0.69 7.30
CA ARG A 162 -23.01 0.27 6.60
C ARG A 162 -22.44 -0.36 5.33
N ILE A 163 -21.90 -1.57 5.40
CA ILE A 163 -21.40 -2.27 4.21
C ILE A 163 -22.51 -2.53 3.19
N ASP A 164 -23.72 -2.85 3.65
CA ASP A 164 -24.84 -3.18 2.78
C ASP A 164 -25.38 -1.98 1.99
N THR A 165 -25.17 -0.77 2.51
CA THR A 165 -25.57 0.50 1.88
C THR A 165 -24.40 1.26 1.25
N LEU A 166 -23.19 0.67 1.25
CA LEU A 166 -22.00 1.30 0.71
C LEU A 166 -22.14 1.48 -0.80
N ARG A 167 -21.94 2.70 -1.29
CA ARG A 167 -21.86 2.99 -2.73
C ARG A 167 -20.40 2.98 -3.18
N LEU A 168 -20.14 2.41 -4.35
CA LEU A 168 -18.81 2.41 -4.95
C LEU A 168 -18.80 3.34 -6.16
N ILE A 169 -17.88 4.29 -6.16
CA ILE A 169 -17.75 5.33 -7.17
C ILE A 169 -16.30 5.38 -7.61
N SER A 170 -16.03 5.71 -8.86
CA SER A 170 -14.69 6.05 -9.33
C SER A 170 -14.67 7.43 -9.98
N LEU A 171 -13.56 8.13 -9.81
CA LEU A 171 -13.27 9.40 -10.44
C LEU A 171 -11.94 9.31 -11.20
N SER A 172 -11.95 9.75 -12.45
CA SER A 172 -10.75 9.93 -13.27
C SER A 172 -10.79 11.29 -13.94
N TYR A 173 -9.63 11.82 -14.30
CA TYR A 173 -9.48 13.12 -14.97
C TYR A 173 -8.24 13.12 -15.86
N THR A 174 -8.25 13.98 -16.88
CA THR A 174 -7.04 14.26 -17.67
C THR A 174 -6.61 15.70 -17.44
N LEU A 175 -5.36 15.90 -16.99
CA LEU A 175 -4.75 17.23 -16.90
C LEU A 175 -4.04 17.62 -18.21
N TRP A 176 -3.83 18.92 -18.39
CA TRP A 176 -2.95 19.42 -19.43
C TRP A 176 -1.48 19.20 -19.07
N GLU A 177 -0.82 18.28 -19.77
CA GLU A 177 0.56 17.85 -19.46
C GLU A 177 1.62 18.92 -19.79
N LYS A 178 1.29 19.89 -20.63
CA LYS A 178 2.19 20.98 -21.03
C LYS A 178 1.95 22.28 -20.26
N ASP A 179 1.32 22.18 -19.09
CA ASP A 179 1.13 23.32 -18.21
C ASP A 179 2.47 23.78 -17.62
N GLY A 180 3.06 24.81 -18.24
CA GLY A 180 4.35 25.39 -17.86
C GLY A 180 4.28 26.37 -16.69
N ARG A 181 3.11 26.53 -16.05
CA ARG A 181 2.98 27.34 -14.84
C ARG A 181 3.73 26.70 -13.67
N ARG A 182 4.01 27.51 -12.64
CA ARG A 182 4.64 27.02 -11.41
C ARG A 182 3.78 25.96 -10.73
N LEU A 183 4.40 25.04 -9.99
CA LEU A 183 3.71 23.91 -9.35
C LEU A 183 2.60 24.37 -8.39
N ASP A 184 2.82 25.43 -7.63
CA ASP A 184 1.82 26.02 -6.71
C ASP A 184 0.60 26.56 -7.46
N GLU A 185 0.80 27.19 -8.61
CA GLU A 185 -0.30 27.65 -9.48
C GLU A 185 -1.08 26.47 -10.06
N ARG A 186 -0.39 25.40 -10.46
CA ARG A 186 -1.01 24.19 -11.02
C ARG A 186 -1.83 23.42 -9.98
N ILE A 187 -1.36 23.36 -8.74
CA ILE A 187 -2.09 22.75 -7.62
C ILE A 187 -3.34 23.59 -7.29
N ARG A 188 -3.22 24.92 -7.29
CA ARG A 188 -4.32 25.83 -6.94
C ARG A 188 -5.40 25.93 -8.04
N ASP A 189 -5.00 25.90 -9.31
CA ASP A 189 -5.89 26.00 -10.48
C ASP A 189 -5.48 24.98 -11.55
N PRO A 190 -5.76 23.68 -11.38
CA PRO A 190 -5.36 22.67 -12.35
C PRO A 190 -6.10 22.84 -13.68
N LYS A 191 -5.38 22.76 -14.82
CA LYS A 191 -6.00 22.74 -16.16
C LYS A 191 -6.54 21.35 -16.49
N ILE A 192 -7.75 21.08 -16.02
CA ILE A 192 -8.49 19.84 -16.27
C ILE A 192 -9.11 19.88 -17.67
N LYS A 193 -8.81 18.89 -18.51
CA LYS A 193 -9.36 18.77 -19.86
C LYS A 193 -10.70 18.05 -19.88
N ASP A 194 -10.78 16.92 -19.17
CA ASP A 194 -11.98 16.12 -19.03
C ASP A 194 -12.02 15.38 -17.67
N ILE A 195 -13.22 14.97 -17.27
CA ILE A 195 -13.50 14.20 -16.05
C ILE A 195 -14.43 13.03 -16.39
N GLY A 196 -14.12 11.87 -15.82
CA GLY A 196 -14.99 10.70 -15.83
C GLY A 196 -15.49 10.38 -14.43
N TRP A 197 -16.77 10.09 -14.32
CA TRP A 197 -17.43 9.68 -13.08
C TRP A 197 -18.21 8.40 -13.35
N THR A 198 -17.95 7.35 -12.57
CA THR A 198 -18.70 6.09 -12.67
C THR A 198 -19.18 5.64 -11.31
N GLU A 199 -20.46 5.31 -11.19
CA GLU A 199 -21.04 4.61 -10.05
C GLU A 199 -21.19 3.12 -10.37
N PHE A 200 -20.87 2.26 -9.42
CA PHE A 200 -20.97 0.82 -9.54
C PHE A 200 -21.99 0.24 -8.57
N THR A 201 -22.63 -0.83 -9.02
CA THR A 201 -23.31 -1.78 -8.14
C THR A 201 -22.26 -2.73 -7.59
N LEU A 202 -22.04 -2.69 -6.27
CA LEU A 202 -21.12 -3.61 -5.60
C LEU A 202 -21.53 -5.07 -5.84
N PRO A 203 -20.56 -6.00 -5.95
CA PRO A 203 -20.84 -7.42 -6.12
C PRO A 203 -21.79 -7.97 -5.06
N ASP A 204 -22.51 -9.00 -5.43
CA ASP A 204 -23.35 -9.81 -4.54
C ASP A 204 -23.06 -11.30 -4.75
N ALA A 205 -23.88 -12.18 -4.18
CA ALA A 205 -23.68 -13.64 -4.31
C ALA A 205 -23.80 -14.14 -5.77
N SER A 206 -24.51 -13.40 -6.63
CA SER A 206 -24.87 -13.79 -8.00
C SER A 206 -24.23 -12.93 -9.09
N ASN A 207 -23.81 -11.72 -8.76
CA ASN A 207 -23.35 -10.72 -9.72
C ASN A 207 -21.97 -10.19 -9.32
N ASP A 208 -21.09 -10.12 -10.31
CA ASP A 208 -19.83 -9.39 -10.22
C ASP A 208 -20.08 -7.87 -10.22
N LEU A 209 -19.01 -7.08 -10.10
CA LEU A 209 -19.10 -5.62 -10.16
C LEU A 209 -19.72 -5.17 -11.49
N ARG A 210 -20.70 -4.28 -11.44
CA ARG A 210 -21.36 -3.75 -12.64
C ARG A 210 -21.43 -2.23 -12.62
N VAL A 211 -21.24 -1.62 -13.78
CA VAL A 211 -21.46 -0.19 -13.98
C VAL A 211 -22.96 0.10 -13.82
N LYS A 212 -23.29 1.01 -12.90
CA LYS A 212 -24.66 1.49 -12.66
C LYS A 212 -24.94 2.74 -13.49
N SER A 213 -24.01 3.69 -13.46
CA SER A 213 -24.05 4.91 -14.28
C SER A 213 -22.63 5.38 -14.56
N ALA A 214 -22.42 5.98 -15.72
CA ALA A 214 -21.14 6.54 -16.10
C ALA A 214 -21.36 7.87 -16.83
N TYR A 215 -20.55 8.87 -16.51
CA TYR A 215 -20.60 10.20 -17.08
C TYR A 215 -19.20 10.60 -17.55
N HIS A 216 -19.16 11.32 -18.67
CA HIS A 216 -17.94 11.91 -19.20
C HIS A 216 -18.20 13.38 -19.52
N TRP A 217 -17.37 14.26 -18.96
CA TRP A 217 -17.48 15.70 -19.13
C TRP A 217 -16.19 16.28 -19.68
N VAL A 218 -16.28 16.99 -20.81
CA VAL A 218 -15.18 17.78 -21.37
C VAL A 218 -15.35 19.23 -20.92
N ILE A 219 -14.26 19.85 -20.49
CA ILE A 219 -14.26 21.23 -19.99
C ILE A 219 -14.12 22.19 -21.17
N ASP A 220 -15.15 23.03 -21.39
CA ASP A 220 -15.25 23.89 -22.58
C ASP A 220 -14.08 24.88 -22.67
N GLU A 221 -13.69 25.46 -21.53
CA GLU A 221 -12.59 26.42 -21.42
C GLU A 221 -11.24 25.81 -21.82
N ASN A 222 -11.08 24.50 -21.61
CA ASN A 222 -9.83 23.77 -21.78
C ASN A 222 -9.85 22.85 -23.02
N LYS A 223 -10.91 22.92 -23.86
CA LYS A 223 -11.08 22.01 -25.01
C LYS A 223 -9.93 22.10 -26.02
N MET A 224 -9.33 23.29 -26.15
CA MET A 224 -8.20 23.59 -27.03
C MET A 224 -6.85 23.10 -26.47
N PHE A 225 -6.79 22.59 -25.24
CA PHE A 225 -5.57 22.03 -24.70
C PHE A 225 -5.40 20.58 -25.17
N PHE A 226 -4.33 20.34 -25.93
CA PHE A 226 -3.97 19.02 -26.45
C PHE A 226 -2.71 18.53 -25.73
N ASN A 227 -2.65 17.23 -25.38
CA ASN A 227 -1.41 16.61 -24.90
C ASN A 227 -0.72 16.01 -26.13
N PRO A 228 0.46 16.50 -26.56
CA PRO A 228 1.14 16.00 -27.74
C PRO A 228 1.38 14.49 -27.67
N GLY A 229 1.16 13.78 -28.77
CA GLY A 229 1.31 12.32 -28.81
C GLY A 229 0.16 11.53 -28.17
N ARG A 230 -0.84 12.21 -27.58
CA ARG A 230 -2.06 11.59 -27.05
C ARG A 230 -3.24 11.83 -27.99
N LYS A 231 -3.99 10.77 -28.29
CA LYS A 231 -5.20 10.76 -29.09
C LYS A 231 -6.41 10.74 -28.15
N ARG A 232 -7.35 11.68 -28.31
CA ARG A 232 -8.65 11.57 -27.63
C ARG A 232 -9.48 10.47 -28.29
N VAL A 233 -10.13 9.65 -27.48
CA VAL A 233 -11.05 8.60 -27.94
C VAL A 233 -12.46 8.85 -27.44
N ASP A 234 -13.43 8.29 -28.15
CA ASP A 234 -14.83 8.43 -27.78
C ASP A 234 -15.14 7.68 -26.48
N PHE A 235 -16.05 8.26 -25.70
CA PHE A 235 -16.57 7.64 -24.50
C PHE A 235 -17.46 6.44 -24.86
N GLN A 236 -17.13 5.25 -24.36
CA GLN A 236 -17.76 3.99 -24.76
C GLN A 236 -19.00 3.64 -23.93
N HIS A 237 -19.28 4.39 -22.85
CA HIS A 237 -20.33 4.05 -21.89
C HIS A 237 -21.48 5.07 -21.83
N GLY A 238 -21.57 5.95 -22.83
CA GLY A 238 -22.65 6.94 -22.92
C GLY A 238 -22.31 8.12 -23.82
N ALA A 239 -22.93 9.26 -23.53
CA ALA A 239 -22.63 10.52 -24.21
C ALA A 239 -21.57 11.32 -23.46
N THR A 240 -20.80 12.12 -24.19
CA THR A 240 -19.89 13.10 -23.62
C THR A 240 -20.59 14.46 -23.56
N ASP A 241 -20.74 15.04 -22.38
CA ASP A 241 -21.23 16.42 -22.25
C ASP A 241 -20.04 17.39 -22.30
N THR A 242 -20.26 18.57 -22.87
CA THR A 242 -19.33 19.70 -22.74
C THR A 242 -19.88 20.66 -21.70
N ILE A 243 -19.10 21.00 -20.67
CA ILE A 243 -19.53 21.84 -19.55
C ILE A 243 -18.48 22.90 -19.22
N SER A 244 -18.90 24.02 -18.65
CA SER A 244 -17.98 25.00 -18.07
C SER A 244 -17.37 24.49 -16.77
N GLN A 245 -16.18 24.98 -16.41
CA GLN A 245 -15.50 24.63 -15.16
C GLN A 245 -16.34 24.99 -13.92
N VAL A 246 -17.07 26.11 -13.97
CA VAL A 246 -17.99 26.51 -12.89
C VAL A 246 -19.12 25.50 -12.72
N ASN A 247 -19.74 25.06 -13.82
CA ASN A 247 -20.82 24.08 -13.78
C ASN A 247 -20.31 22.68 -13.37
N LEU A 248 -19.06 22.34 -13.71
CA LEU A 248 -18.42 21.10 -13.23
C LEU A 248 -18.37 21.07 -11.70
N ALA A 249 -17.87 22.13 -11.07
CA ALA A 249 -17.77 22.20 -9.61
C ALA A 249 -19.15 22.02 -8.95
N THR A 250 -20.16 22.75 -9.43
CA THR A 250 -21.54 22.61 -8.94
C THR A 250 -22.09 21.20 -9.15
N ARG A 251 -21.80 20.55 -10.29
CA ARG A 251 -22.28 19.19 -10.60
C ARG A 251 -21.61 18.14 -9.71
N LEU A 252 -20.30 18.24 -9.47
CA LEU A 252 -19.58 17.35 -8.56
C LEU A 252 -20.05 17.51 -7.11
N GLN A 253 -20.25 18.75 -6.65
CA GLN A 253 -20.82 19.02 -5.33
C GLN A 253 -22.22 18.44 -5.18
N ALA A 254 -23.07 18.60 -6.21
CA ALA A 254 -24.42 18.04 -6.21
C ALA A 254 -24.40 16.51 -6.15
N LEU A 255 -23.55 15.86 -6.95
CA LEU A 255 -23.40 14.40 -6.91
C LEU A 255 -22.96 13.94 -5.52
N LEU A 256 -21.91 14.54 -4.96
CA LEU A 256 -21.40 14.15 -3.65
C LEU A 256 -22.36 14.45 -2.50
N SER A 257 -23.20 15.48 -2.62
CA SER A 257 -24.23 15.83 -1.64
C SER A 257 -25.45 14.90 -1.70
N ASP A 258 -25.82 14.45 -2.90
CA ASP A 258 -26.88 13.44 -3.10
C ASP A 258 -26.46 12.05 -2.59
N ILE A 259 -25.16 11.78 -2.60
CA ILE A 259 -24.61 10.54 -2.09
C ILE A 259 -24.60 10.58 -0.56
N SER A 260 -25.36 9.69 0.08
CA SER A 260 -25.23 9.42 1.51
C SER A 260 -23.75 9.28 1.85
N PRO A 261 -23.25 9.80 2.98
CA PRO A 261 -21.81 9.88 3.26
C PRO A 261 -21.12 8.51 3.41
N ASN A 262 -21.86 7.43 3.19
CA ASN A 262 -21.39 6.06 3.12
C ASN A 262 -21.09 5.65 1.67
N PHE A 263 -20.01 6.19 1.11
CA PHE A 263 -19.48 5.78 -0.19
C PHE A 263 -17.97 5.61 -0.16
N MET A 264 -17.46 4.86 -1.14
CA MET A 264 -16.05 4.63 -1.40
C MET A 264 -15.71 5.18 -2.79
N LEU A 265 -14.73 6.08 -2.85
CA LEU A 265 -14.26 6.75 -4.06
C LEU A 265 -12.94 6.14 -4.51
N LEU A 266 -12.96 5.40 -5.61
CA LEU A 266 -11.80 4.86 -6.29
C LEU A 266 -11.13 5.94 -7.12
N VAL A 267 -9.83 6.14 -6.90
CA VAL A 267 -9.03 7.11 -7.64
C VAL A 267 -7.70 6.47 -8.01
N HIS A 268 -7.07 7.01 -9.05
CA HIS A 268 -5.75 6.53 -9.45
C HIS A 268 -4.65 7.03 -8.49
N ASP A 269 -4.61 8.32 -8.17
CA ASP A 269 -3.64 8.94 -7.27
C ASP A 269 -4.39 9.81 -6.24
N GLN A 270 -4.41 9.40 -4.98
CA GLN A 270 -5.23 10.05 -3.96
C GLN A 270 -4.76 11.48 -3.68
N LYS A 271 -3.45 11.72 -3.60
CA LYS A 271 -2.90 13.04 -3.27
C LYS A 271 -3.28 14.05 -4.34
N GLU A 272 -3.05 13.72 -5.61
CA GLU A 272 -3.40 14.59 -6.74
C GLU A 272 -4.92 14.78 -6.85
N THR A 273 -5.70 13.72 -6.65
CA THR A 273 -7.17 13.80 -6.75
C THR A 273 -7.75 14.72 -5.68
N LEU A 274 -7.26 14.64 -4.44
CA LEU A 274 -7.72 15.52 -3.36
C LEU A 274 -7.36 16.99 -3.61
N GLN A 275 -6.20 17.27 -4.19
CA GLN A 275 -5.82 18.62 -4.61
C GLN A 275 -6.79 19.15 -5.68
N ILE A 276 -7.12 18.33 -6.68
CA ILE A 276 -8.06 18.70 -7.74
C ILE A 276 -9.47 18.93 -7.19
N LEU A 277 -9.97 18.05 -6.32
CA LEU A 277 -11.26 18.22 -5.67
C LEU A 277 -11.29 19.52 -4.85
N SER A 278 -10.23 19.79 -4.08
CA SER A 278 -10.13 21.03 -3.30
C SER A 278 -10.11 22.29 -4.18
N ALA A 279 -9.36 22.26 -5.30
CA ALA A 279 -9.31 23.36 -6.27
C ALA A 279 -10.67 23.60 -6.96
N LEU A 280 -11.49 22.56 -7.10
CA LEU A 280 -12.88 22.67 -7.56
C LEU A 280 -13.87 23.07 -6.46
N GLY A 281 -13.39 23.41 -5.25
CA GLY A 281 -14.23 23.76 -4.11
C GLY A 281 -14.98 22.57 -3.50
N VAL A 282 -14.54 21.34 -3.80
CA VAL A 282 -15.10 20.10 -3.26
C VAL A 282 -14.22 19.65 -2.09
N ASN A 283 -14.55 20.11 -0.90
CA ASN A 283 -13.89 19.71 0.34
C ASN A 283 -14.76 18.70 1.09
N GLY A 284 -14.17 17.62 1.57
CA GLY A 284 -14.89 16.57 2.30
C GLY A 284 -14.02 15.99 3.43
N PRO A 285 -14.64 15.44 4.48
CA PRO A 285 -13.91 14.68 5.50
C PRO A 285 -13.58 13.29 4.93
N TRP A 286 -12.56 13.22 4.07
CA TRP A 286 -12.15 11.99 3.42
C TRP A 286 -11.43 11.07 4.42
N GLN A 287 -11.92 9.85 4.57
CA GLN A 287 -11.22 8.78 5.27
C GLN A 287 -10.30 8.05 4.29
N ASP A 288 -9.06 7.79 4.71
CA ASP A 288 -8.01 7.18 3.89
C ASP A 288 -7.84 5.67 4.16
N SER A 289 -8.71 5.07 4.97
CA SER A 289 -8.58 3.67 5.36
C SER A 289 -9.91 3.03 5.78
N LEU A 290 -10.15 1.81 5.32
CA LEU A 290 -11.22 0.93 5.78
C LEU A 290 -10.93 0.32 7.16
N HIS A 291 -9.74 0.54 7.73
CA HIS A 291 -9.36 0.00 9.04
C HIS A 291 -10.34 0.41 10.15
N ASP A 292 -10.90 1.60 10.07
CA ASP A 292 -11.85 2.08 11.08
C ASP A 292 -13.21 1.37 11.02
N ILE A 293 -13.57 0.79 9.86
CA ILE A 293 -14.78 -0.03 9.72
C ILE A 293 -14.47 -1.51 9.96
N LEU A 294 -13.54 -2.03 9.16
CA LEU A 294 -13.31 -3.46 9.01
C LEU A 294 -12.16 -3.95 9.88
N GLY A 295 -11.21 -3.07 10.19
CA GLY A 295 -10.03 -3.40 10.95
C GLY A 295 -10.34 -3.93 12.36
N PRO A 296 -9.40 -4.67 12.95
CA PRO A 296 -9.47 -5.04 14.36
C PRO A 296 -9.38 -3.79 15.24
N GLN A 297 -10.37 -3.59 16.10
CA GLN A 297 -10.44 -2.42 16.98
C GLN A 297 -10.22 -2.83 18.43
N LYS A 298 -9.40 -2.07 19.17
CA LYS A 298 -9.22 -2.28 20.60
C LYS A 298 -10.51 -1.88 21.33
N SER A 299 -11.20 -2.85 21.91
CA SER A 299 -12.41 -2.56 22.68
C SER A 299 -12.07 -1.71 23.90
N SER A 300 -12.55 -0.48 23.95
CA SER A 300 -12.34 0.45 25.08
C SER A 300 -12.88 -0.10 26.41
N SER A 301 -13.82 -1.05 26.34
CA SER A 301 -14.44 -1.70 27.50
C SER A 301 -13.47 -2.49 28.37
N ASP A 302 -12.33 -2.94 27.84
CA ASP A 302 -11.40 -3.79 28.62
C ASP A 302 -10.61 -2.99 29.67
N SER A 303 -10.53 -1.67 29.50
CA SER A 303 -9.92 -0.78 30.49
C SER A 303 -10.71 -0.72 31.82
N ARG A 304 -12.01 -1.05 31.81
CA ARG A 304 -12.88 -0.94 32.99
C ARG A 304 -12.89 -2.18 33.89
N ARG A 305 -12.19 -3.26 33.53
CA ARG A 305 -12.08 -4.45 34.40
C ARG A 305 -10.99 -4.36 35.47
N ARG A 306 -10.20 -3.27 35.51
CA ARG A 306 -9.14 -3.08 36.49
C ARG A 306 -9.55 -2.17 37.65
N SER A 307 -10.25 -2.75 38.62
CA SER A 307 -9.97 -2.63 40.07
C SER A 307 -11.15 -3.20 40.86
N ARG A 308 -11.17 -4.52 41.06
CA ARG A 308 -11.95 -5.15 42.13
C ARG A 308 -11.18 -5.17 43.45
N SER A 309 -10.31 -4.19 43.70
CA SER A 309 -9.92 -3.92 45.06
C SER A 309 -11.17 -3.46 45.81
N PRO A 310 -11.48 -4.03 46.99
CA PRO A 310 -12.52 -3.48 47.85
C PRO A 310 -12.07 -2.04 48.17
N GLN A 311 -12.66 -1.04 47.52
CA GLN A 311 -12.51 0.33 47.97
C GLN A 311 -13.23 0.39 49.31
N HIS A 312 -12.42 0.29 50.36
CA HIS A 312 -12.83 0.44 51.73
C HIS A 312 -13.62 1.74 51.85
N ASP A 313 -14.88 1.63 52.24
CA ASP A 313 -15.80 2.73 52.49
C ASP A 313 -15.13 3.78 53.38
N THR A 314 -14.62 4.85 52.78
CA THR A 314 -14.39 6.11 53.46
C THR A 314 -15.40 7.11 52.94
N ALA A 315 -16.45 7.24 53.76
CA ALA A 315 -17.45 8.28 53.83
C ALA A 315 -17.38 9.44 52.81
N ARG A 316 -18.50 9.56 52.08
CA ARG A 316 -19.17 10.82 51.69
C ARG A 316 -18.35 11.85 50.90
N ASP A 317 -18.52 11.81 49.58
CA ASP A 317 -18.69 13.04 48.79
C ASP A 317 -19.77 12.81 47.70
N PRO A 318 -20.96 13.45 47.77
CA PRO A 318 -22.06 13.28 46.81
C PRO A 318 -21.86 14.10 45.53
N ARG A 319 -20.63 14.35 45.10
CA ARG A 319 -20.36 14.99 43.81
C ARG A 319 -20.64 14.00 42.68
N GLN A 320 -21.88 14.06 42.19
CA GLN A 320 -22.33 13.43 40.94
C GLN A 320 -21.30 13.70 39.85
N ARG A 321 -20.42 12.72 39.57
CA ARG A 321 -19.54 12.78 38.42
C ARG A 321 -20.43 12.82 37.18
N ALA A 322 -20.36 13.93 36.45
CA ALA A 322 -20.99 14.07 35.16
C ALA A 322 -20.68 12.83 34.32
N ARG A 323 -21.73 12.14 33.87
CA ARG A 323 -21.59 10.99 32.97
C ARG A 323 -20.76 11.46 31.79
N SER A 324 -19.63 10.80 31.53
CA SER A 324 -18.82 11.09 30.35
C SER A 324 -19.72 11.05 29.12
N PRO A 325 -19.59 12.00 28.19
CA PRO A 325 -20.43 12.06 27.00
C PRO A 325 -20.45 10.69 26.33
N SER A 326 -21.65 10.21 26.00
CA SER A 326 -21.81 8.96 25.25
C SER A 326 -20.92 9.03 24.01
N SER A 327 -20.08 8.02 23.80
CA SER A 327 -19.21 7.97 22.62
C SER A 327 -20.06 8.24 21.38
N GLN A 328 -19.75 9.33 20.68
CA GLN A 328 -20.47 9.72 19.48
C GLN A 328 -20.48 8.53 18.53
N SER A 329 -21.64 8.22 17.96
CA SER A 329 -21.76 7.21 16.92
C SER A 329 -20.73 7.51 15.83
N PRO A 330 -19.98 6.52 15.34
CA PRO A 330 -18.95 6.74 14.32
C PRO A 330 -19.58 7.49 13.16
N THR A 331 -19.07 8.69 12.88
CA THR A 331 -19.53 9.52 11.77
C THR A 331 -19.32 8.73 10.49
N THR A 332 -20.38 8.54 9.71
CA THR A 332 -20.26 8.03 8.35
C THR A 332 -19.56 9.09 7.54
N GLN A 333 -18.31 8.83 7.18
CA GLN A 333 -17.50 9.67 6.31
C GLN A 333 -17.16 8.88 5.03
N PRO A 334 -16.98 9.56 3.89
CA PRO A 334 -16.59 8.91 2.65
C PRO A 334 -15.17 8.35 2.70
N PHE A 335 -14.93 7.23 2.03
CA PHE A 335 -13.59 6.66 1.86
C PHE A 335 -13.02 7.05 0.52
N ILE A 336 -11.73 7.32 0.47
CA ILE A 336 -10.98 7.44 -0.78
C ILE A 336 -9.97 6.30 -0.86
N VAL A 337 -9.86 5.68 -2.03
CA VAL A 337 -9.02 4.51 -2.26
C VAL A 337 -8.06 4.82 -3.38
N ASP A 338 -6.78 4.84 -3.04
CA ASP A 338 -5.69 4.97 -3.99
C ASP A 338 -5.39 3.62 -4.65
N LEU A 339 -5.80 3.48 -5.92
CA LEU A 339 -5.57 2.24 -6.68
C LEU A 339 -4.13 2.10 -7.15
N LYS A 340 -3.39 3.19 -7.36
CA LYS A 340 -1.96 3.15 -7.66
C LYS A 340 -1.19 2.61 -6.46
N ALA A 341 -1.45 3.13 -5.26
CA ALA A 341 -0.83 2.63 -4.03
C ALA A 341 -1.20 1.16 -3.77
N SER A 342 -2.48 0.80 -3.94
CA SER A 342 -2.94 -0.59 -3.79
C SER A 342 -2.22 -1.53 -4.77
N PHE A 343 -2.06 -1.12 -6.03
CA PHE A 343 -1.33 -1.89 -7.03
C PHE A 343 0.18 -1.93 -6.75
N SER A 344 0.79 -0.83 -6.29
CA SER A 344 2.16 -0.79 -5.79
C SER A 344 2.40 -1.79 -4.67
N ALA A 345 1.48 -1.90 -3.70
CA ALA A 345 1.55 -2.91 -2.65
C ALA A 345 1.41 -4.33 -3.20
N LEU A 346 0.52 -4.57 -4.17
CA LEU A 346 0.39 -5.86 -4.85
C LEU A 346 1.69 -6.25 -5.58
N LYS A 347 2.32 -5.31 -6.27
CA LYS A 347 3.55 -5.53 -7.04
C LYS A 347 4.82 -5.46 -6.18
N GLN A 348 4.72 -4.95 -4.95
CA GLN A 348 5.85 -4.67 -4.05
C GLN A 348 6.84 -3.64 -4.63
N VAL A 349 6.29 -2.63 -5.30
CA VAL A 349 7.06 -1.55 -5.94
C VAL A 349 6.66 -0.25 -5.26
N TYR A 350 7.48 0.18 -4.30
CA TYR A 350 7.22 1.36 -3.45
C TYR A 350 7.99 2.61 -3.91
N SER A 351 8.87 2.48 -4.91
CA SER A 351 9.61 3.60 -5.50
C SER A 351 8.78 4.34 -6.55
N ASN A 352 9.30 5.47 -7.05
CA ASN A 352 8.75 6.39 -8.06
C ASN A 352 8.52 5.78 -9.45
N VAL A 353 8.07 4.53 -9.52
CA VAL A 353 7.68 3.90 -10.78
C VAL A 353 6.41 4.58 -11.26
N ASP A 354 6.49 5.14 -12.47
CA ASP A 354 5.35 5.68 -13.18
C ASP A 354 4.36 4.56 -13.51
N LEU A 355 3.42 4.34 -12.60
CA LEU A 355 2.31 3.41 -12.70
C LEU A 355 1.10 4.18 -13.22
N THR A 356 0.92 4.18 -14.54
CA THR A 356 -0.27 4.75 -15.21
C THR A 356 -1.40 3.72 -15.30
N ILE A 357 -2.66 4.16 -15.43
CA ILE A 357 -3.82 3.26 -15.64
C ILE A 357 -3.59 2.22 -16.76
N PRO A 358 -3.09 2.55 -17.98
CA PRO A 358 -2.83 1.55 -19.01
C PRO A 358 -1.78 0.50 -18.61
N LYS A 359 -0.72 0.91 -17.91
CA LYS A 359 0.32 -0.03 -17.41
C LYS A 359 -0.26 -0.98 -16.36
N ILE A 360 -1.07 -0.48 -15.44
CA ILE A 360 -1.76 -1.32 -14.44
C ILE A 360 -2.70 -2.31 -15.13
N CYS A 361 -3.46 -1.85 -16.13
CA CYS A 361 -4.37 -2.72 -16.89
C CYS A 361 -3.63 -3.82 -17.63
N HIS A 362 -2.53 -3.49 -18.32
CA HIS A 362 -1.69 -4.46 -18.99
C HIS A 362 -1.21 -5.56 -18.02
N ASP A 363 -0.69 -5.16 -16.87
CA ASP A 363 -0.19 -6.08 -15.84
C ASP A 363 -1.30 -6.93 -15.19
N LEU A 364 -2.53 -6.40 -15.13
CA LEU A 364 -3.71 -7.11 -14.63
C LEU A 364 -4.45 -7.92 -15.71
N LEU A 365 -3.99 -7.88 -16.97
CA LEU A 365 -4.64 -8.47 -18.14
C LEU A 365 -6.06 -7.90 -18.39
N LEU A 366 -6.24 -6.61 -18.13
CA LEU A 366 -7.47 -5.87 -18.36
C LEU A 366 -7.41 -5.08 -19.67
N LYS A 367 -8.57 -4.88 -20.27
CA LYS A 367 -8.72 -3.98 -21.42
C LYS A 367 -8.76 -2.54 -20.92
N SER A 368 -7.88 -1.70 -21.44
CA SER A 368 -7.91 -0.24 -21.25
C SER A 368 -8.00 0.47 -22.60
N ASN A 369 -8.08 1.80 -22.56
CA ASN A 369 -7.68 2.63 -23.69
C ASN A 369 -6.25 2.26 -24.12
N GLY A 370 -5.92 2.45 -25.40
CA GLY A 370 -4.55 2.29 -25.89
C GLY A 370 -3.56 3.17 -25.12
N PRO A 371 -2.24 2.87 -25.14
CA PRO A 371 -1.25 3.61 -24.35
C PRO A 371 -1.18 5.10 -24.69
N ASN A 372 -1.60 5.49 -25.89
CA ASN A 372 -1.65 6.87 -26.35
C ASN A 372 -3.08 7.42 -26.41
N GLU A 373 -4.08 6.66 -25.97
CA GLU A 373 -5.48 7.07 -26.02
C GLU A 373 -5.91 7.61 -24.66
N GLN A 374 -6.64 8.72 -24.65
CA GLN A 374 -7.12 9.39 -23.44
C GLN A 374 -8.63 9.61 -23.50
N CYS A 375 -9.32 9.17 -22.46
CA CYS A 375 -10.72 9.50 -22.17
C CYS A 375 -10.97 9.21 -20.68
N ALA A 376 -11.06 10.26 -19.86
CA ALA A 376 -11.28 10.10 -18.42
C ALA A 376 -12.57 9.32 -18.10
N GLY A 377 -13.60 9.44 -18.96
CA GLY A 377 -14.84 8.66 -18.86
C GLY A 377 -14.59 7.15 -18.89
N ASN A 378 -13.88 6.66 -19.91
CA ASN A 378 -13.51 5.25 -20.03
C ASN A 378 -12.57 4.83 -18.89
N ASP A 379 -11.59 5.67 -18.53
CA ASP A 379 -10.65 5.37 -17.46
C ASP A 379 -11.36 5.23 -16.10
N SER A 380 -12.40 6.03 -15.82
CA SER A 380 -13.18 5.88 -14.60
C SER A 380 -13.85 4.50 -14.52
N VAL A 381 -14.42 3.99 -15.61
CA VAL A 381 -14.97 2.63 -15.65
C VAL A 381 -13.88 1.58 -15.40
N VAL A 382 -12.72 1.76 -16.03
CA VAL A 382 -11.57 0.87 -15.89
C VAL A 382 -11.02 0.82 -14.46
N LEU A 383 -11.07 1.92 -13.69
CA LEU A 383 -10.68 1.92 -12.27
C LEU A 383 -11.50 0.91 -11.45
N GLY A 384 -12.80 0.76 -11.74
CA GLY A 384 -13.62 -0.27 -11.11
C GLY A 384 -13.15 -1.69 -11.43
N SER A 385 -12.80 -1.96 -12.69
CA SER A 385 -12.25 -3.24 -13.12
C SER A 385 -10.87 -3.53 -12.52
N ILE A 386 -10.01 -2.53 -12.39
CA ILE A 386 -8.71 -2.64 -11.68
C ILE A 386 -8.95 -3.04 -10.24
N TRP A 387 -9.84 -2.34 -9.53
CA TRP A 387 -10.18 -2.66 -8.16
C TRP A 387 -10.68 -4.10 -8.03
N GLU A 388 -11.69 -4.50 -8.82
CA GLU A 388 -12.24 -5.85 -8.79
C GLU A 388 -11.18 -6.93 -9.08
N ALA A 389 -10.33 -6.74 -10.08
CA ALA A 389 -9.27 -7.67 -10.43
C ALA A 389 -8.24 -7.88 -9.31
N MET A 390 -8.02 -6.85 -8.47
CA MET A 390 -7.15 -6.94 -7.30
C MET A 390 -7.87 -7.60 -6.10
N VAL A 391 -9.13 -7.25 -5.83
CA VAL A 391 -9.80 -7.67 -4.59
C VAL A 391 -10.52 -9.02 -4.70
N SER A 392 -10.83 -9.49 -5.91
CA SER A 392 -11.53 -10.78 -6.12
C SER A 392 -10.61 -12.00 -5.99
N GLY A 393 -9.30 -11.81 -6.08
CA GLY A 393 -8.32 -12.90 -6.09
C GLY A 393 -7.95 -13.48 -4.72
N ASN A 394 -6.83 -14.19 -4.70
CA ASN A 394 -6.21 -14.77 -3.51
C ASN A 394 -5.60 -13.70 -2.58
N ALA A 395 -4.89 -14.11 -1.53
CA ALA A 395 -4.12 -13.17 -0.72
C ALA A 395 -3.09 -12.40 -1.57
N ILE A 396 -2.74 -11.18 -1.13
CA ILE A 396 -1.88 -10.27 -1.90
C ILE A 396 -0.58 -10.94 -2.39
N ASP A 397 0.05 -11.74 -1.54
CA ASP A 397 1.30 -12.44 -1.90
C ASP A 397 1.08 -13.57 -2.90
N ASP A 398 -0.04 -14.28 -2.78
CA ASP A 398 -0.37 -15.39 -3.67
C ASP A 398 -0.72 -14.87 -5.06
N GLN A 399 -1.43 -13.73 -5.13
CA GLN A 399 -1.65 -13.03 -6.38
C GLN A 399 -0.33 -12.56 -7.00
N ARG A 400 0.57 -12.01 -6.20
CA ARG A 400 1.89 -11.57 -6.67
C ARG A 400 2.68 -12.74 -7.26
N LEU A 401 2.75 -13.85 -6.53
CA LEU A 401 3.45 -15.07 -6.97
C LEU A 401 2.83 -15.66 -8.24
N ALA A 402 1.50 -15.68 -8.34
CA ALA A 402 0.80 -16.20 -9.51
C ALA A 402 1.00 -15.32 -10.76
N ARG A 403 1.02 -13.99 -10.60
CA ARG A 403 1.17 -13.04 -11.72
C ARG A 403 2.64 -12.88 -12.16
N TRP A 404 3.58 -12.94 -11.22
CA TRP A 404 5.01 -12.69 -11.48
C TRP A 404 5.92 -13.77 -10.86
N PRO A 405 5.82 -15.05 -11.30
CA PRO A 405 6.51 -16.18 -10.66
C PRO A 405 8.04 -16.08 -10.70
N ASN A 406 8.58 -15.44 -11.73
CA ASN A 406 10.02 -15.38 -11.98
C ASN A 406 10.77 -14.30 -11.18
N GLY A 407 10.08 -13.54 -10.33
CA GLY A 407 10.74 -12.53 -9.49
C GLY A 407 11.52 -11.47 -10.25
N LYS A 408 11.39 -11.35 -11.58
CA LYS A 408 11.92 -10.25 -12.41
C LYS A 408 11.19 -8.93 -12.16
N LEU A 409 10.65 -8.76 -10.96
CA LEU A 409 10.36 -7.42 -10.48
C LEU A 409 11.73 -6.80 -10.17
N PRO A 410 11.95 -5.52 -10.50
CA PRO A 410 13.09 -4.81 -9.94
C PRO A 410 12.89 -4.87 -8.44
N SER A 411 13.56 -5.82 -7.79
CA SER A 411 13.64 -5.88 -6.34
C SER A 411 14.17 -4.52 -5.97
N VAL A 412 13.34 -3.69 -5.35
CA VAL A 412 13.83 -2.52 -4.64
C VAL A 412 14.80 -3.13 -3.65
N ALA A 413 16.09 -3.09 -4.00
CA ALA A 413 17.14 -3.24 -3.02
C ALA A 413 16.88 -2.04 -2.11
N LEU A 414 16.03 -2.23 -1.11
CA LEU A 414 16.18 -1.51 0.14
C LEU A 414 17.66 -1.67 0.40
N ALA A 415 18.40 -0.57 0.24
CA ALA A 415 19.83 -0.56 0.40
C ALA A 415 20.07 -1.21 1.75
N ASP A 416 20.44 -2.49 1.74
CA ASP A 416 20.95 -3.23 2.90
C ASP A 416 22.37 -2.66 3.16
N GLU A 417 22.53 -1.33 3.11
CA GLU A 417 23.63 -0.61 3.71
C GLU A 417 23.43 -0.77 5.20
N ASP A 418 23.91 -1.91 5.69
CA ASP A 418 24.24 -2.08 7.09
C ASP A 418 25.21 -0.93 7.45
N PRO A 419 24.84 0.04 8.30
CA PRO A 419 25.74 1.14 8.68
C PRO A 419 26.93 0.66 9.53
N THR A 420 27.19 -0.66 9.58
CA THR A 420 28.25 -1.28 10.36
C THR A 420 29.32 -1.99 9.54
N ASP A 421 29.24 -1.95 8.19
CA ASP A 421 30.28 -2.50 7.31
C ASP A 421 30.79 -1.47 6.28
N ILE A 422 30.97 -0.22 6.73
CA ILE A 422 31.94 0.68 6.09
C ILE A 422 33.30 0.01 6.28
N LYS A 423 33.79 -0.67 5.25
CA LYS A 423 35.22 -0.93 5.10
C LYS A 423 35.89 0.43 4.99
N VAL A 424 36.34 0.94 6.13
CA VAL A 424 37.31 2.03 6.18
C VAL A 424 38.52 1.58 5.39
N ASP A 425 38.85 2.34 4.36
CA ASP A 425 40.09 2.23 3.62
C ASP A 425 41.27 2.30 4.61
N PRO A 426 42.15 1.28 4.71
CA PRO A 426 43.28 1.32 5.63
C PRO A 426 44.40 2.19 5.04
N SER A 427 44.13 3.49 4.92
CA SER A 427 45.13 4.51 4.62
C SER A 427 44.84 5.76 5.45
N LEU A 428 44.88 5.61 6.78
CA LEU A 428 45.14 6.66 7.76
C LEU A 428 45.49 5.97 9.10
N GLU A 429 46.79 5.75 9.23
CA GLU A 429 47.62 5.58 10.44
C GLU A 429 46.93 5.22 11.76
N ALA A 430 47.07 3.95 12.14
CA ALA A 430 47.25 3.58 13.53
C ALA A 430 48.69 3.93 13.94
N LEU A 431 48.81 4.65 15.04
CA LEU A 431 50.03 4.80 15.83
C LEU A 431 50.59 3.40 16.18
N PRO A 432 51.89 3.13 15.98
CA PRO A 432 52.50 1.86 16.33
C PRO A 432 52.84 1.78 17.83
N ALA A 433 52.67 0.58 18.37
CA ALA A 433 53.29 0.18 19.63
C ALA A 433 54.80 -0.03 19.41
N ALA A 434 55.57 0.31 20.45
CA ALA A 434 57.02 0.23 20.50
C ALA A 434 57.59 -1.11 20.01
N VAL A 435 58.56 -1.02 19.10
CA VAL A 435 59.61 -2.01 18.91
C VAL A 435 60.92 -1.23 18.88
N ASP A 436 61.78 -1.50 19.85
CA ASP A 436 63.20 -1.15 19.81
C ASP A 436 63.81 -1.87 18.59
N ASP A 437 64.32 -1.11 17.62
CA ASP A 437 65.43 -1.57 16.78
C ASP A 437 66.23 -0.35 16.33
N ASP A 438 67.54 -0.46 16.56
CA ASP A 438 68.56 0.56 16.42
C ASP A 438 68.82 0.99 14.95
N ASP A 439 69.38 2.19 14.85
CA ASP A 439 70.46 2.60 13.92
C ASP A 439 70.12 3.52 12.71
N ASP A 440 70.44 4.80 12.93
CA ASP A 440 71.12 5.77 12.07
C ASP A 440 70.98 5.71 10.54
N SER A 441 70.38 6.76 9.95
CA SER A 441 71.08 7.55 8.93
C SER A 441 70.36 8.87 8.63
N ASP A 442 71.18 9.93 8.57
CA ASP A 442 70.85 11.33 8.30
C ASP A 442 70.13 11.55 6.95
N PHE A 443 68.98 12.23 6.97
CA PHE A 443 68.31 12.75 5.78
C PHE A 443 68.43 14.28 5.75
N ASP A 444 69.18 14.82 4.79
CA ASP A 444 69.41 16.26 4.60
C ASP A 444 68.20 16.93 3.92
N PRO A 445 67.56 17.94 4.53
CA PRO A 445 66.34 18.56 4.03
C PRO A 445 66.51 19.49 2.81
N ASN A 446 67.67 19.53 2.14
CA ASN A 446 67.87 20.36 0.93
C ASN A 446 67.65 19.67 -0.42
N ASP A 447 67.30 18.38 -0.48
CA ASP A 447 67.26 17.59 -1.74
C ASP A 447 65.90 17.53 -2.47
N VAL A 448 65.05 18.56 -2.37
CA VAL A 448 63.77 18.58 -3.11
C VAL A 448 63.86 19.42 -4.39
N GLU A 449 63.98 18.77 -5.55
CA GLU A 449 63.77 19.40 -6.85
C GLU A 449 62.27 19.51 -7.21
N PRO A 450 61.81 20.62 -7.85
CA PRO A 450 60.43 20.75 -8.29
C PRO A 450 60.17 20.05 -9.64
N VAL A 451 59.14 19.21 -9.68
CA VAL A 451 58.70 18.48 -10.89
C VAL A 451 58.11 19.44 -11.92
N GLY A 452 58.66 19.36 -13.13
CA GLY A 452 58.39 20.23 -14.26
C GLY A 452 57.07 20.00 -14.99
N ASN A 453 56.67 21.07 -15.66
CA ASN A 453 55.49 21.28 -16.47
C ASN A 453 55.80 20.92 -17.95
N GLN A 454 55.07 19.99 -18.56
CA GLN A 454 55.03 19.73 -20.02
C GLN A 454 53.61 19.25 -20.34
N GLY A 455 52.87 19.70 -21.36
CA GLY A 455 53.22 20.23 -22.67
C GLY A 455 52.33 19.50 -23.68
N GLY A 456 51.48 20.22 -24.42
CA GLY A 456 50.45 19.66 -25.30
C GLY A 456 50.96 19.05 -26.62
N VAL A 457 50.06 18.38 -27.34
CA VAL A 457 50.24 18.03 -28.76
C VAL A 457 48.93 18.23 -29.52
N VAL A 458 49.05 18.97 -30.62
CA VAL A 458 48.09 19.28 -31.69
C VAL A 458 48.09 18.14 -32.71
N VAL A 459 46.92 17.74 -33.23
CA VAL A 459 46.81 17.13 -34.57
C VAL A 459 45.53 17.62 -35.27
N GLU A 460 45.72 18.02 -36.52
CA GLU A 460 44.79 18.72 -37.42
C GLU A 460 44.27 17.77 -38.53
N GLY A 461 42.97 17.86 -38.82
CA GLY A 461 42.35 17.72 -40.15
C GLY A 461 42.02 16.35 -40.74
N VAL A 462 40.71 16.06 -40.99
CA VAL A 462 40.14 15.44 -42.23
C VAL A 462 38.62 15.76 -42.32
N ILE A 463 38.14 16.01 -43.55
CA ILE A 463 36.81 16.48 -44.00
C ILE A 463 35.81 15.33 -44.29
N ARG A 464 34.49 15.59 -44.10
CA ARG A 464 33.22 14.95 -44.62
C ARG A 464 32.30 14.50 -43.45
N GLN A 465 30.98 14.67 -43.38
CA GLN A 465 29.84 15.06 -44.23
C GLN A 465 28.67 15.55 -43.29
N PRO A 466 27.59 16.19 -43.76
CA PRO A 466 26.53 16.72 -42.90
C PRO A 466 25.56 15.60 -42.44
N GLY A 467 25.66 15.23 -41.16
CA GLY A 467 24.82 14.25 -40.49
C GLY A 467 23.66 14.89 -39.73
N THR A 468 22.48 14.35 -39.96
CA THR A 468 21.17 14.62 -39.34
C THR A 468 21.22 14.87 -37.83
N ALA A 469 20.56 15.95 -37.40
CA ALA A 469 20.32 16.29 -36.00
C ALA A 469 19.55 15.16 -35.29
N ASN A 470 20.24 14.44 -34.42
CA ASN A 470 19.63 13.58 -33.42
C ASN A 470 18.98 14.49 -32.36
N ALA A 471 17.65 14.54 -32.35
CA ALA A 471 16.90 15.07 -31.23
C ALA A 471 17.15 14.17 -30.01
N ALA A 472 17.81 14.72 -29.01
CA ALA A 472 17.94 14.08 -27.71
C ALA A 472 16.54 13.81 -27.12
N PRO A 473 16.31 12.67 -26.46
CA PRO A 473 15.07 12.47 -25.71
C PRO A 473 14.95 13.56 -24.65
N ALA A 474 13.80 14.23 -24.60
CA ALA A 474 13.51 15.24 -23.60
C ALA A 474 13.64 14.61 -22.20
N LYS A 475 14.60 15.10 -21.41
CA LYS A 475 14.69 14.80 -19.98
C LYS A 475 13.39 15.22 -19.30
N ASP A 476 12.98 14.42 -18.32
CA ASP A 476 11.84 14.72 -17.46
C ASP A 476 12.16 15.96 -16.61
N PRO A 477 11.39 17.06 -16.70
CA PRO A 477 11.62 18.27 -15.90
C PRO A 477 11.36 18.09 -14.40
N TYR A 478 10.94 16.90 -13.93
CA TYR A 478 10.71 16.61 -12.52
C TYR A 478 11.87 15.86 -11.82
N GLU A 479 13.00 15.60 -12.48
CA GLU A 479 14.09 14.78 -11.92
C GLU A 479 15.12 15.55 -11.06
N GLU A 480 15.17 16.88 -11.13
CA GLU A 480 16.25 17.69 -10.49
C GLU A 480 15.83 18.50 -9.25
N LEU A 481 14.68 18.20 -8.62
CA LEU A 481 14.29 18.86 -7.36
C LEU A 481 14.19 17.82 -6.24
N GLU A 482 15.36 17.44 -5.71
CA GLU A 482 15.46 16.86 -4.37
C GLU A 482 15.16 17.96 -3.34
N ASP A 483 14.32 17.61 -2.37
CA ASP A 483 13.77 18.48 -1.33
C ASP A 483 14.86 18.93 -0.34
N ASP A 484 15.35 20.17 -0.49
CA ASP A 484 16.03 20.92 0.58
C ASP A 484 15.00 21.44 1.60
N ASP A 485 14.38 20.54 2.37
CA ASP A 485 13.49 20.88 3.47
C ASP A 485 14.14 20.52 4.83
N ASP A 486 15.15 21.32 5.23
CA ASP A 486 15.54 21.50 6.63
C ASP A 486 14.93 22.82 7.14
N TYR A 487 13.77 22.76 7.81
CA TYR A 487 13.28 23.83 8.70
C TYR A 487 12.39 23.33 9.84
#